data_AF-A0A2T7UYM2-F1
#
_entry.id   AF-A0A2T7UYM2-F1
#
_cell.length_a   1.000
_cell.length_b   1.000
_cell.length_c   1.000
_cell.angle_alpha   90.00
_cell.angle_beta   90.00
_cell.angle_gamma   90.00
#
_symmetry.space_group_name_H-M   'P 1'
#
loop_
_entity.id
_entity.type
_entity.pdbx_description
1 polymer ?
#
loop_
_entity_poly.entity_id
_entity_poly.type
_entity_poly.pdbx_seq_one_letter_code
_entity_poly.pdbx_strand_id
1 'polypeptide(L)'
;MKTLVLIALLAASLPASAQAQDTSKSPDGLYTVSIVPNGAGDENGSGAEALVLYSTKSNLKRRLLVSKWDGDYARNLANLSKPLFSLDGGYVYFNSSDASPNSSYVHQFDLKLNA
;
A
#
# COMPACT_ATOMS: atom_id res chain seq x y z
N MET A 1 -21.47 -46.03 -36.01
CA MET A 1 -21.14 -44.65 -36.41
C MET A 1 -21.32 -43.78 -35.18
N LYS A 2 -20.22 -43.17 -34.71
CA LYS A 2 -20.12 -42.42 -33.44
C LYS A 2 -20.15 -40.93 -33.76
N THR A 3 -20.92 -40.16 -33.02
CA THR A 3 -20.74 -38.70 -32.96
C THR A 3 -20.75 -38.29 -31.49
N LEU A 4 -19.57 -38.00 -30.95
CA LEU A 4 -19.39 -37.37 -29.65
C LEU A 4 -19.25 -35.86 -29.92
N VAL A 5 -20.17 -35.06 -29.39
CA VAL A 5 -20.09 -33.59 -29.47
C VAL A 5 -19.20 -33.11 -28.32
N LEU A 6 -18.07 -32.50 -28.67
CA LEU A 6 -17.13 -31.91 -27.73
C LEU A 6 -17.54 -30.44 -27.48
N ILE A 7 -18.06 -30.15 -26.29
CA ILE A 7 -18.34 -28.77 -25.87
C ILE A 7 -17.04 -28.17 -25.35
N ALA A 8 -16.46 -27.25 -26.11
CA ALA A 8 -15.28 -26.48 -25.70
C ALA A 8 -15.70 -25.44 -24.66
N LEU A 9 -15.27 -25.62 -23.42
CA LEU A 9 -15.44 -24.67 -22.32
C LEU A 9 -14.42 -23.53 -22.52
N LEU A 10 -14.85 -22.38 -23.06
CA LEU A 10 -14.03 -21.17 -23.05
C LEU A 10 -13.94 -20.67 -21.60
N ALA A 11 -12.81 -20.94 -20.93
CA ALA A 11 -12.46 -20.28 -19.69
C ALA A 11 -12.14 -18.81 -20.01
N ALA A 12 -13.07 -17.91 -19.69
CA ALA A 12 -12.80 -16.48 -19.69
C ALA A 12 -11.77 -16.17 -18.60
N SER A 13 -10.52 -15.97 -19.00
CA SER A 13 -9.49 -15.39 -18.13
C SER A 13 -9.89 -13.95 -17.82
N LEU A 14 -10.51 -13.73 -16.65
CA LEU A 14 -10.72 -12.39 -16.13
C LEU A 14 -9.35 -11.70 -16.05
N PRO A 15 -9.21 -10.44 -16.50
CA PRO A 15 -7.98 -9.71 -16.29
C PRO A 15 -7.75 -9.64 -14.79
N ALA A 16 -6.62 -10.18 -14.33
CA ALA A 16 -6.14 -9.92 -12.99
C ALA A 16 -6.03 -8.40 -12.87
N SER A 17 -6.92 -7.79 -12.10
CA SER A 17 -6.78 -6.40 -11.67
C SER A 17 -5.36 -6.27 -11.16
N ALA A 18 -4.54 -5.46 -11.85
CA ALA A 18 -3.22 -5.11 -11.37
C ALA A 18 -3.42 -4.52 -9.98
N GLN A 19 -3.17 -5.32 -8.93
CA GLN A 19 -3.06 -4.78 -7.59
C GLN A 19 -2.02 -3.68 -7.71
N ALA A 20 -2.44 -2.43 -7.45
CA ALA A 20 -1.51 -1.35 -7.27
C ALA A 20 -0.41 -1.86 -6.34
N GLN A 21 0.85 -1.63 -6.69
CA GLN A 21 1.98 -2.07 -5.89
C GLN A 21 1.87 -1.43 -4.50
N ASP A 22 1.15 -2.05 -3.58
CA ASP A 22 1.08 -1.68 -2.16
C ASP A 22 2.32 -2.18 -1.43
N THR A 23 3.40 -2.40 -2.18
CA THR A 23 4.67 -2.91 -1.71
C THR A 23 5.79 -2.45 -2.63
N SER A 24 6.90 -2.01 -2.05
CA SER A 24 8.12 -1.62 -2.75
C SER A 24 9.36 -2.11 -2.02
N LYS A 25 10.40 -2.46 -2.76
CA LYS A 25 11.70 -2.87 -2.20
C LYS A 25 12.64 -1.68 -2.18
N SER A 26 13.43 -1.59 -1.13
CA SER A 26 14.53 -0.63 -1.02
C SER A 26 15.60 -0.88 -2.08
N PRO A 27 16.36 0.15 -2.50
CA PRO A 27 17.41 0.02 -3.51
C PRO A 27 18.50 -1.00 -3.15
N ASP A 28 18.80 -1.17 -1.86
CA ASP A 28 19.79 -2.13 -1.36
C ASP A 28 19.19 -3.54 -1.12
N GLY A 29 17.87 -3.70 -1.30
CA GLY A 29 17.15 -4.95 -1.08
C GLY A 29 17.04 -5.40 0.39
N LEU A 30 17.46 -4.57 1.35
CA LEU A 30 17.45 -4.92 2.78
C LEU A 30 16.09 -4.73 3.44
N TYR A 31 15.24 -3.92 2.81
CA TYR A 31 13.91 -3.61 3.31
C TYR A 31 12.85 -3.69 2.22
N THR A 32 11.64 -3.95 2.67
CA THR A 32 10.41 -3.83 1.90
C THR A 32 9.49 -2.90 2.66
N VAL A 33 8.86 -1.95 1.99
CA VAL A 33 7.77 -1.16 2.55
C VAL A 33 6.46 -1.65 1.96
N SER A 34 5.43 -1.80 2.77
CA SER A 34 4.09 -2.18 2.33
C SER A 34 3.02 -1.35 3.00
N ILE A 35 1.89 -1.20 2.32
CA ILE A 35 0.65 -0.73 2.91
C ILE A 35 -0.15 -1.96 3.29
N VAL A 36 -0.55 -2.02 4.56
CA VAL A 36 -1.25 -3.19 5.12
C VAL A 36 -2.49 -2.76 5.87
N PRO A 37 -3.51 -3.65 5.97
CA PRO A 37 -4.66 -3.41 6.83
C PRO A 37 -4.23 -3.18 8.29
N ASN A 38 -4.89 -2.23 8.95
CA ASN A 38 -4.67 -1.85 10.35
C ASN A 38 -5.98 -1.94 11.18
N GLY A 39 -6.91 -2.81 10.76
CA GLY A 39 -8.23 -2.98 11.37
C GLY A 39 -9.33 -2.25 10.61
N ALA A 40 -10.56 -2.26 11.15
CA ALA A 40 -11.72 -1.64 10.52
C ALA A 40 -11.72 -0.10 10.56
N GLY A 41 -10.71 0.49 11.20
CA GLY A 41 -10.74 1.87 11.65
C GLY A 41 -11.72 2.07 12.82
N ASP A 42 -11.68 3.25 13.45
CA ASP A 42 -12.57 3.59 14.56
C ASP A 42 -13.09 5.03 14.49
N GLU A 43 -14.07 5.33 15.35
CA GLU A 43 -14.69 6.65 15.50
C GLU A 43 -13.73 7.75 16.00
N ASN A 44 -12.55 7.37 16.50
CA ASN A 44 -11.47 8.30 16.90
C ASN A 44 -10.55 8.66 15.73
N GLY A 45 -10.91 8.18 14.54
CA GLY A 45 -10.26 8.47 13.28
C GLY A 45 -9.14 7.52 12.94
N SER A 46 -8.82 6.49 13.73
CA SER A 46 -7.80 5.50 13.34
C SER A 46 -8.19 4.90 11.98
N GLY A 47 -7.33 5.04 10.98
CA GLY A 47 -7.62 4.58 9.63
C GLY A 47 -7.35 3.09 9.45
N ALA A 48 -7.96 2.52 8.41
CA ALA A 48 -7.97 1.09 8.13
C ALA A 48 -6.63 0.54 7.59
N GLU A 49 -5.63 1.39 7.39
CA GLU A 49 -4.36 1.05 6.75
C GLU A 49 -3.14 1.57 7.53
N ALA A 50 -1.99 0.95 7.33
CA ALA A 50 -0.72 1.41 7.85
C ALA A 50 0.40 1.22 6.82
N LEU A 51 1.34 2.16 6.80
CA LEU A 51 2.61 2.02 6.08
C LEU A 51 3.61 1.32 7.01
N VAL A 52 4.12 0.17 6.58
CA VAL A 52 4.98 -0.69 7.40
C VAL A 52 6.26 -1.04 6.65
N LEU A 53 7.39 -0.87 7.33
CA LEU A 53 8.71 -1.28 6.87
C LEU A 53 9.04 -2.66 7.43
N TYR A 54 9.45 -3.57 6.56
CA TYR A 54 9.87 -4.93 6.87
C TYR A 54 11.35 -5.07 6.55
N SER A 55 12.12 -5.64 7.48
CA SER A 55 13.47 -6.10 7.18
C SER A 55 13.40 -7.40 6.37
N THR A 56 14.26 -7.56 5.36
CA THR A 56 14.37 -8.82 4.60
C THR A 56 15.31 -9.83 5.27
N LYS A 57 16.16 -9.37 6.20
CA LYS A 57 17.11 -10.21 6.95
C LYS A 57 16.58 -10.66 8.30
N SER A 58 15.74 -9.83 8.92
CA SER A 58 15.17 -10.09 10.24
C SER A 58 13.65 -10.07 10.16
N ASN A 59 12.96 -10.82 11.02
CA ASN A 59 11.49 -10.76 11.12
C ASN A 59 10.99 -9.46 11.79
N LEU A 60 11.81 -8.40 11.79
CA LEU A 60 11.47 -7.11 12.36
C LEU A 60 10.60 -6.33 11.39
N LYS A 61 9.56 -5.72 11.95
CA LYS A 61 8.67 -4.78 11.27
C LYS A 61 8.57 -3.48 12.07
N ARG A 62 8.61 -2.36 11.37
CA ARG A 62 8.43 -1.02 11.93
C ARG A 62 7.23 -0.37 11.27
N ARG A 63 6.23 0.01 12.06
CA ARG A 63 5.11 0.81 11.55
C ARG A 63 5.58 2.26 11.41
N LEU A 64 5.50 2.80 10.20
CA LEU A 64 5.93 4.16 9.88
C LEU A 64 4.79 5.15 10.07
N LEU A 65 3.61 4.80 9.55
CA LEU A 65 2.41 5.64 9.57
C LEU A 65 1.19 4.77 9.79
N VAL A 66 0.22 5.24 10.58
CA VAL A 66 -1.15 4.72 10.60
C VAL A 66 -2.00 5.75 9.85
N SER A 67 -2.78 5.30 8.88
CA SER A 67 -3.75 6.16 8.22
C SER A 67 -4.73 6.74 9.24
N LYS A 68 -5.32 7.89 8.94
CA LYS A 68 -6.33 8.51 9.80
C LYS A 68 -7.46 9.08 8.94
N TRP A 69 -8.70 8.75 9.30
CA TRP A 69 -9.94 9.24 8.70
C TRP A 69 -10.51 10.34 9.59
N ASP A 70 -10.31 11.61 9.25
CA ASP A 70 -10.94 12.75 9.92
C ASP A 70 -10.88 14.00 9.00
N GLY A 71 -11.78 14.96 9.20
CA GLY A 71 -12.03 16.12 8.33
C GLY A 71 -10.90 17.16 8.28
N ASP A 72 -9.85 17.02 9.10
CA ASP A 72 -8.60 17.80 8.95
C ASP A 72 -7.64 17.11 7.96
N TYR A 73 -7.90 17.30 6.67
CA TYR A 73 -7.18 16.65 5.58
C TYR A 73 -5.67 17.02 5.52
N ALA A 74 -5.26 18.11 6.17
CA ALA A 74 -3.86 18.52 6.22
C ALA A 74 -3.03 17.68 7.19
N ARG A 75 -3.69 16.96 8.12
CA ARG A 75 -3.04 16.17 9.17
C ARG A 75 -3.41 14.70 9.11
N ASN A 76 -4.53 14.36 8.48
CA ASN A 76 -5.08 13.02 8.44
C ASN A 76 -4.94 12.45 7.02
N LEU A 77 -4.20 11.34 6.90
CA LEU A 77 -3.94 10.68 5.62
C LEU A 77 -4.73 9.37 5.55
N ALA A 78 -5.64 9.24 4.59
CA ALA A 78 -6.41 8.02 4.35
C ALA A 78 -6.27 7.52 2.91
N ASN A 79 -6.60 6.23 2.70
CA ASN A 79 -6.46 5.50 1.43
C ASN A 79 -5.03 5.62 0.88
N LEU A 80 -4.10 5.12 1.68
CA LEU A 80 -2.68 5.11 1.35
C LEU A 80 -2.48 4.24 0.11
N SER A 81 -1.61 4.64 -0.81
CA SER A 81 -1.29 3.81 -1.97
C SER A 81 0.11 4.08 -2.52
N LYS A 82 0.59 3.16 -3.38
CA LYS A 82 1.80 3.32 -4.20
C LYS A 82 3.06 3.74 -3.41
N PRO A 83 3.45 3.01 -2.35
CA PRO A 83 4.67 3.31 -1.65
C PRO A 83 5.87 3.07 -2.56
N LEU A 84 6.89 3.93 -2.46
CA LEU A 84 8.11 3.84 -3.27
C LEU A 84 9.30 4.37 -2.48
N PHE A 85 10.42 3.64 -2.50
CA PHE A 85 11.65 4.16 -1.95
C PHE A 85 12.27 5.24 -2.85
N SER A 86 12.82 6.26 -2.20
CA SER A 86 13.85 7.13 -2.79
C SER A 86 15.06 6.32 -3.27
N LEU A 87 15.81 6.89 -4.23
CA LEU A 87 16.98 6.23 -4.83
C LEU A 87 18.10 5.94 -3.83
N ASP A 88 18.23 6.76 -2.78
CA ASP A 88 19.21 6.57 -1.70
C ASP A 88 18.67 5.68 -0.56
N GLY A 89 17.39 5.28 -0.63
CA GLY A 89 16.73 4.50 0.42
C GLY A 89 16.47 5.27 1.72
N GLY A 90 16.66 6.59 1.76
CA GLY A 90 16.48 7.41 2.96
C GLY A 90 15.02 7.79 3.25
N TYR A 91 14.19 7.77 2.21
CA TYR A 91 12.79 8.19 2.23
C TYR A 91 11.87 7.16 1.58
N VAL A 92 10.59 7.19 2.00
CA VAL A 92 9.48 6.53 1.31
C VAL A 92 8.48 7.58 0.83
N TYR A 93 8.17 7.56 -0.47
CA TYR A 93 7.06 8.30 -1.05
C TYR A 93 5.81 7.43 -1.07
N PHE A 94 4.63 8.03 -0.87
CA PHE A 94 3.34 7.33 -0.97
C PHE A 94 2.22 8.32 -1.28
N ASN A 95 1.11 7.83 -1.79
CA ASN A 95 -0.05 8.65 -2.10
C ASN A 95 -1.11 8.52 -1.00
N SER A 96 -1.95 9.54 -0.86
CA SER A 96 -3.25 9.46 -0.16
C SER A 96 -4.33 10.12 -1.00
N SER A 97 -5.55 9.57 -1.03
CA SER A 97 -6.66 10.17 -1.79
C SER A 97 -7.52 11.12 -0.97
N ASP A 98 -7.51 10.99 0.36
CA ASP A 98 -8.48 11.68 1.23
C ASP A 98 -7.86 12.88 1.97
N ALA A 99 -6.61 13.22 1.66
CA ALA A 99 -6.00 14.49 2.09
C ALA A 99 -6.63 15.72 1.38
N SER A 100 -7.57 15.51 0.45
CA SER A 100 -8.56 16.51 -0.03
C SER A 100 -9.65 15.76 -0.80
N PRO A 101 -10.94 16.15 -0.70
CA PRO A 101 -12.04 15.52 -1.44
C PRO A 101 -11.88 15.58 -2.98
N ASN A 102 -10.90 16.32 -3.50
CA ASN A 102 -10.73 16.56 -4.93
C ASN A 102 -9.33 16.22 -5.49
N SER A 103 -8.38 15.68 -4.71
CA SER A 103 -7.04 15.36 -5.24
C SER A 103 -6.23 14.37 -4.42
N SER A 104 -5.52 13.47 -5.12
CA SER A 104 -4.45 12.67 -4.51
C SER A 104 -3.20 13.51 -4.29
N TYR A 105 -2.60 13.42 -3.10
CA TYR A 105 -1.30 14.03 -2.80
C TYR A 105 -0.20 12.98 -2.69
N VAL A 106 1.02 13.37 -3.03
CA VAL A 106 2.23 12.58 -2.79
C VAL A 106 2.88 13.08 -1.50
N HIS A 107 3.16 12.16 -0.60
CA HIS A 107 3.78 12.41 0.70
C HIS A 107 5.16 11.78 0.76
N GLN A 108 6.00 12.30 1.65
CA GLN A 108 7.33 11.76 1.93
C GLN A 108 7.42 11.41 3.41
N PHE A 109 7.88 10.19 3.71
CA PHE A 109 8.24 9.76 5.06
C PHE A 109 9.77 9.63 5.15
N ASP A 110 10.38 10.29 6.12
CA ASP A 110 11.81 10.18 6.40
C ASP A 110 12.10 8.97 7.31
N LEU A 111 12.92 8.03 6.83
CA LEU A 111 13.23 6.80 7.57
C LEU A 111 14.25 7.01 8.70
N LYS A 112 14.95 8.15 8.72
CA LYS A 112 15.97 8.53 9.71
C LYS A 112 15.37 9.24 10.92
N LEU A 113 14.28 9.99 10.74
CA LEU A 113 13.67 10.79 11.81
C LEU A 113 12.94 9.96 12.89
N ASN A 114 12.75 8.66 12.69
CA ASN A 114 12.02 7.77 13.60
C ASN A 114 12.72 6.40 13.80
N ALA A 115 14.07 6.41 13.88
CA ALA A 115 14.89 5.21 14.14
C ALA A 115 15.22 5.06 15.63
#